data_AF-A0A968LHR9-F1
#
_entry.id   AF-A0A968LHR9-F1
#
_cell.length_a   1.000
_cell.length_b   1.000
_cell.length_c   1.000
_cell.angle_alpha   90.00
_cell.angle_beta   90.00
_cell.angle_gamma   90.00
#
_symmetry.space_group_name_H-M   'P 1'
#
loop_
_entity.id
_entity.type
_entity.pdbx_description
1 polymer ?
#
loop_
_entity_poly.entity_id
_entity_poly.type
_entity_poly.pdbx_seq_one_letter_code
_entity_poly.pdbx_strand_id
1 'polypeptide(L)' 'PSPRPASIRSRCGASARRSSPAYALPDELRVVASLPLLPSGKLDRVALQRTLST' A
#
# COMPACT_ATOMS: atom_id res chain seq x y z
N PRO A 1 -9.07 -6.12 -18.25
CA PRO A 1 -9.95 -5.83 -17.09
C PRO A 1 -9.12 -5.31 -15.92
N SER A 2 -9.35 -4.06 -15.49
CA SER A 2 -8.58 -3.45 -14.41
C SER A 2 -8.79 -4.24 -13.11
N PRO A 3 -7.73 -4.61 -12.38
CA PRO A 3 -7.86 -5.42 -11.17
C PRO A 3 -8.66 -4.66 -10.12
N ARG A 4 -9.73 -5.29 -9.60
CA ARG A 4 -10.56 -4.69 -8.55
C ARG A 4 -9.73 -4.52 -7.26
N PRO A 5 -9.94 -3.45 -6.47
CA PRO A 5 -9.16 -3.17 -5.26
C PRO A 5 -9.11 -4.34 -4.25
N ALA A 6 -10.19 -5.11 -4.12
CA ALA A 6 -10.24 -6.30 -3.27
C ALA A 6 -9.22 -7.37 -3.69
N SER A 7 -9.06 -7.59 -5.00
CA SER A 7 -8.11 -8.57 -5.54
C SER A 7 -6.65 -8.16 -5.29
N ILE A 8 -6.36 -6.86 -5.29
CA ILE A 8 -5.03 -6.32 -5.03
C ILE A 8 -4.65 -6.54 -3.57
N ARG A 9 -5.54 -6.15 -2.65
CA ARG A 9 -5.32 -6.33 -1.19
C ARG A 9 -5.08 -7.79 -0.83
N SER A 10 -5.88 -8.70 -1.37
CA SER A 10 -5.73 -10.15 -1.14
C SER A 10 -4.36 -10.66 -1.59
N ARG A 11 -3.92 -10.31 -2.80
CA ARG A 11 -2.61 -10.70 -3.33
C ARG A 11 -1.46 -10.12 -2.50
N CYS A 12 -1.52 -8.84 -2.16
CA CYS A 12 -0.48 -8.18 -1.36
C CYS A 12 -0.36 -8.82 0.03
N GLY A 13 -1.49 -9.05 0.72
CA GLY A 13 -1.49 -9.68 2.04
C GLY A 13 -0.97 -11.13 2.00
N ALA A 14 -1.34 -11.90 0.96
CA ALA A 14 -0.83 -13.24 0.78
C ALA A 14 0.69 -13.26 0.54
N SER A 15 1.22 -12.33 -0.26
CA SER A 15 2.65 -12.20 -0.49
C SER A 15 3.40 -11.78 0.78
N ALA A 16 2.88 -10.81 1.54
CA ALA A 16 3.48 -10.37 2.80
C ALA A 16 3.58 -11.52 3.81
N ARG A 17 2.53 -12.34 3.95
CA ARG A 17 2.51 -13.52 4.83
C ARG A 17 3.54 -14.59 4.47
N ARG A 18 3.87 -14.72 3.18
CA ARG A 18 4.89 -15.70 2.74
C ARG A 18 6.31 -15.21 2.97
N SER A 19 6.52 -13.90 2.97
CA SER A 19 7.86 -13.29 3.01
C SER A 19 8.22 -12.65 4.36
N SER A 20 7.26 -12.48 5.27
CA SER A 20 7.44 -11.74 6.51
C SER A 20 6.87 -12.49 7.72
N PRO A 21 7.50 -12.40 8.90
CA PRO A 21 6.93 -12.87 10.15
C PRO A 21 5.58 -12.22 10.46
N ALA A 22 4.73 -12.91 11.22
CA ALA A 22 3.37 -12.46 11.52
C ALA A 22 3.30 -11.08 12.18
N TYR A 23 4.26 -10.74 13.05
CA TYR A 23 4.32 -9.44 13.73
C TYR A 23 4.73 -8.28 12.82
N ALA A 24 5.32 -8.57 11.66
CA ALA A 24 5.75 -7.59 10.68
C ALA A 24 4.75 -7.45 9.52
N LEU A 25 3.56 -8.03 9.68
CA LEU A 25 2.46 -7.83 8.76
C LEU A 25 1.71 -6.55 9.14
N PRO A 26 1.30 -5.76 8.14
CA PRO A 26 0.49 -4.58 8.39
C PRO A 26 -0.94 -4.97 8.78
N ASP A 27 -1.54 -4.23 9.72
CA ASP A 27 -2.93 -4.40 10.13
C ASP A 27 -3.92 -4.04 9.00
N GLU A 28 -3.60 -3.01 8.21
CA GLU A 28 -4.45 -2.53 7.12
C GLU A 28 -3.66 -2.36 5.80
N LEU A 29 -4.27 -2.75 4.68
CA LEU A 29 -3.78 -2.47 3.33
C LEU A 29 -4.74 -1.51 2.62
N ARG A 30 -4.31 -0.27 2.38
CA ARG A 30 -5.07 0.73 1.62
C ARG A 30 -4.62 0.82 0.17
N VAL A 31 -5.59 0.97 -0.73
CA VAL A 31 -5.35 1.20 -2.15
C VAL A 31 -5.53 2.68 -2.41
N VAL A 32 -4.47 3.33 -2.91
CA VAL A 32 -4.49 4.74 -3.33
C VAL A 32 -4.43 4.81 -4.85
N ALA A 33 -5.01 5.87 -5.43
CA ALA A 33 -5.02 6.06 -6.88
C ALA A 33 -3.62 6.31 -7.46
N SER A 34 -2.74 6.97 -6.69
CA SER A 34 -1.35 7.23 -7.06
C SER A 34 -0.49 7.29 -5.79
N LEU A 35 0.79 6.92 -5.93
CA LEU A 35 1.77 7.10 -4.86
C LEU A 35 2.30 8.54 -4.93
N PRO A 36 2.25 9.31 -3.83
CA PRO A 36 2.78 10.65 -3.82
C PRO A 36 4.31 10.58 -3.77
N LEU A 37 4.94 10.95 -4.87
CA LEU A 37 6.39 10.98 -4.99
C LEU A 37 6.88 12.43 -4.97
N LEU A 38 8.06 12.66 -4.38
CA LEU A 38 8.84 13.86 -4.59
C LEU A 38 9.28 13.94 -6.06
N PRO A 39 9.68 15.13 -6.55
CA PRO A 39 10.29 15.28 -7.87
C PRO A 39 11.50 14.38 -8.12
N SER A 40 12.18 13.94 -7.05
CA SER A 40 13.29 12.98 -7.09
C SER A 40 12.85 11.52 -7.26
N GLY A 41 11.55 11.22 -7.30
CA GLY A 41 10.98 9.88 -7.34
C GLY A 41 10.90 9.17 -5.98
N LYS A 42 11.35 9.81 -4.90
CA LYS A 42 11.22 9.27 -3.53
C LYS A 42 9.79 9.40 -3.04
N LEU A 43 9.34 8.46 -2.22
CA LEU A 43 8.02 8.52 -1.57
C LEU A 43 7.94 9.72 -0.61
N ASP A 44 6.96 10.59 -0.82
CA ASP A 44 6.66 11.69 0.10
C ASP A 44 5.77 11.15 1.23
N ARG A 45 6.36 10.97 2.41
CA ARG A 45 5.64 10.45 3.58
C ARG A 45 4.57 11.40 4.09
N VAL A 46 4.75 12.72 3.96
CA VAL A 46 3.80 13.71 4.46
C VAL A 46 2.59 13.76 3.54
N ALA A 47 2.83 13.80 2.23
CA ALA A 47 1.75 13.72 1.26
C ALA A 47 1.02 12.37 1.34
N LEU A 48 1.74 11.26 1.55
CA LEU A 48 1.13 9.95 1.76
C LEU A 48 0.20 9.93 2.97
N GLN A 49 0.63 10.48 4.11
CA GLN A 49 -0.23 10.59 5.29
C GLN A 49 -1.51 11.38 4.99
N ARG A 50 -1.40 12.51 4.27
CA ARG A 50 -2.58 13.29 3.86
C ARG A 50 -3.52 12.48 2.96
N THR A 51 -2.98 11.72 2.00
CA THR A 51 -3.78 10.84 1.13
C THR A 51 -4.48 9.72 1.91
N LEU A 52 -3.89 9.25 3.01
CA LEU A 52 -4.48 8.19 3.85
C LEU A 52 -5.50 8.74 4.86
N SER A 53 -5.42 10.01 5.24
CA SER A 53 -6.36 10.65 6.16
C SER A 53 -7.63 11.19 5.48
N THR A 54 -7.72 11.11 4.15
CA THR A 54 -8.88 11.45 3.33
C THR A 54 -9.62 10.18 2.94
#